data_AF-A0A972CUQ8-F1
#
_entry.id   AF-A0A972CUQ8-F1
#
_cell.length_a   1.000
_cell.length_b   1.000
_cell.length_c   1.000
_cell.angle_alpha   90.00
_cell.angle_beta   90.00
_cell.angle_gamma   90.00
#
_symmetry.space_group_name_H-M   'P 1'
#
loop_
_entity.id
_entity.type
_entity.pdbx_description
1 polymer ?
#
loop_
_entity_poly.entity_id
_entity_poly.type
_entity_poly.pdbx_seq_one_letter_code
_entity_poly.pdbx_strand_id
1 'polypeptide(L)'
;MVVILESRIEKRKKLKKQKRIGYMKALVVLLTFLVLYFGIKLVNEQMTYLGYMDNPTIFSLDLRERRIELFGDTYLIDIKILKKVD
;
A
#
# COMPACT_ATOMS: atom_id res chain seq x y z
N MET A 1 48.67 0.71 -2.83
CA MET A 1 47.50 1.57 -2.49
C MET A 1 46.30 1.34 -3.40
N VAL A 2 46.49 1.07 -4.71
CA VAL A 2 45.43 0.87 -5.72
C VAL A 2 44.53 -0.35 -5.45
N VAL A 3 45.10 -1.50 -5.05
CA VAL A 3 44.35 -2.74 -4.75
C VAL A 3 43.33 -2.57 -3.61
N ILE A 4 43.65 -1.73 -2.62
CA ILE A 4 42.74 -1.43 -1.49
C ILE A 4 41.56 -0.56 -1.98
N LEU A 5 41.82 0.34 -2.93
CA LEU A 5 40.81 1.23 -3.49
C LEU A 5 39.84 0.47 -4.41
N GLU A 6 40.34 -0.45 -5.24
CA GLU A 6 39.54 -1.35 -6.08
C GLU A 6 38.59 -2.21 -5.23
N SER A 7 39.10 -2.81 -4.15
CA SER A 7 38.29 -3.56 -3.17
C SER A 7 37.17 -2.73 -2.54
N ARG A 8 37.43 -1.46 -2.21
CA ARG A 8 36.42 -0.54 -1.65
C ARG A 8 35.35 -0.16 -2.69
N ILE A 9 35.74 0.02 -3.96
CA ILE A 9 34.84 0.34 -5.06
C ILE A 9 33.90 -0.84 -5.37
N GLU A 10 34.42 -2.06 -5.42
CA GLU A 10 33.61 -3.27 -5.64
C GLU A 10 32.60 -3.51 -4.51
N LYS A 11 33.03 -3.35 -3.25
CA LYS A 11 32.13 -3.45 -2.09
C LYS A 11 30.99 -2.43 -2.17
N ARG A 12 31.28 -1.19 -2.55
CA ARG A 12 30.26 -0.14 -2.76
C ARG A 12 29.30 -0.47 -3.91
N LYS A 13 29.79 -1.03 -5.02
CA LYS A 13 28.94 -1.48 -6.15
C LYS A 13 27.97 -2.59 -5.70
N LYS A 14 28.45 -3.58 -4.94
CA LYS A 14 27.61 -4.66 -4.38
C LYS A 14 26.53 -4.13 -3.44
N LEU A 15 26.87 -3.22 -2.53
CA LEU A 15 25.92 -2.55 -1.63
C LEU A 15 24.85 -1.75 -2.39
N LYS A 16 25.24 -0.99 -3.43
CA LYS A 16 24.27 -0.26 -4.28
C LYS A 16 23.31 -1.21 -4.99
N LYS A 17 23.79 -2.37 -5.48
CA LYS A 17 22.95 -3.39 -6.14
C LYS A 17 21.94 -3.99 -5.17
N GLN A 18 22.35 -4.34 -3.95
CA GLN A 18 21.44 -4.88 -2.93
C GLN A 18 20.38 -3.85 -2.50
N LYS A 19 20.77 -2.58 -2.30
CA LYS A 19 19.82 -1.51 -1.99
C LYS A 19 18.79 -1.30 -3.10
N ARG A 20 19.19 -1.37 -4.37
CA ARG A 20 18.27 -1.28 -5.51
C ARG A 20 17.24 -2.41 -5.51
N ILE A 21 17.65 -3.65 -5.21
CA ILE A 21 16.71 -4.78 -5.14
C ILE A 21 15.69 -4.58 -4.01
N GLY A 22 16.14 -4.12 -2.84
CA GLY A 22 15.23 -3.81 -1.73
C GLY A 22 14.22 -2.71 -2.09
N TYR A 23 14.70 -1.65 -2.75
CA TYR A 23 13.83 -0.56 -3.21
C TYR A 23 12.82 -1.03 -4.26
N MET A 24 13.24 -1.86 -5.23
CA MET A 24 12.31 -2.40 -6.24
C MET A 24 11.22 -3.28 -5.61
N LYS A 25 11.56 -4.10 -4.61
CA LYS A 25 10.56 -4.87 -3.86
C LYS A 25 9.55 -3.97 -3.16
N ALA A 26 10.02 -2.92 -2.48
CA ALA A 26 9.14 -1.96 -1.83
C ALA A 26 8.27 -1.19 -2.85
N LEU A 27 8.84 -0.85 -4.00
CA LEU A 27 8.14 -0.15 -5.08
C LEU A 27 7.04 -0.99 -5.69
N VAL A 28 7.24 -2.30 -5.87
CA VAL A 28 6.18 -3.22 -6.32
C VAL A 28 5.03 -3.25 -5.32
N VAL A 29 5.33 -3.40 -4.03
CA VAL A 29 4.30 -3.40 -2.98
C VAL A 29 3.53 -2.07 -2.98
N LEU A 30 4.23 -0.94 -3.08
CA LEU A 30 3.62 0.39 -3.13
C LEU A 30 2.74 0.56 -4.38
N LEU A 31 3.18 0.09 -5.55
CA LEU A 31 2.39 0.10 -6.77
C LEU A 31 1.11 -0.72 -6.63
N THR A 32 1.18 -1.90 -6.01
CA THR A 32 -0.01 -2.71 -5.74
C THR A 32 -1.03 -1.96 -4.89
N PHE A 33 -0.60 -1.28 -3.83
CA PHE A 33 -1.49 -0.44 -3.01
C PHE A 33 -2.07 0.73 -3.80
N LEU A 34 -1.29 1.37 -4.68
CA LEU A 34 -1.79 2.44 -5.54
C LEU A 34 -2.85 1.94 -6.52
N VAL A 35 -2.62 0.82 -7.20
CA VAL A 35 -3.61 0.24 -8.13
C VAL A 35 -4.89 -0.11 -7.39
N LEU A 36 -4.79 -0.71 -6.20
CA LEU A 36 -5.95 -1.04 -5.38
C LEU A 36 -6.74 0.22 -4.99
N TYR A 37 -6.06 1.27 -4.54
CA TYR A 37 -6.68 2.55 -4.20
C TYR A 37 -7.38 3.21 -5.41
N PHE A 38 -6.69 3.26 -6.56
CA PHE A 38 -7.27 3.83 -7.78
C PHE A 38 -8.44 3.03 -8.31
N GLY A 39 -8.35 1.69 -8.29
CA GLY A 39 -9.44 0.80 -8.72
C GLY A 39 -10.69 1.04 -7.88
N ILE A 40 -10.54 1.07 -6.56
CA ILE A 40 -11.64 1.37 -5.64
C ILE A 40 -12.23 2.75 -5.93
N LYS A 41 -11.39 3.79 -6.09
CA LYS A 41 -11.85 5.15 -6.36
C LYS A 41 -12.63 5.25 -7.68
N LEU A 42 -12.15 4.60 -8.73
CA LEU A 42 -12.80 4.57 -10.04
C LEU A 42 -14.19 3.92 -9.97
N VAL A 43 -14.30 2.77 -9.30
CA VAL A 43 -15.58 2.07 -9.15
C VAL A 43 -16.55 2.91 -8.31
N ASN A 44 -16.05 3.57 -7.26
CA ASN A 44 -16.85 4.48 -6.43
C ASN A 44 -17.43 5.65 -7.24
N GLU A 45 -16.61 6.27 -8.09
CA GLU A 45 -17.04 7.36 -8.98
C GLU A 45 -18.07 6.89 -10.02
N GLN A 46 -17.84 5.71 -10.62
CA GLN A 46 -18.77 5.12 -11.58
C GLN A 46 -20.11 4.73 -10.98
N MET A 47 -20.15 4.18 -9.76
CA MET A 47 -21.42 3.87 -9.10
C MET A 47 -22.20 5.12 -8.70
N THR A 48 -21.51 6.17 -8.24
CA THR A 48 -22.13 7.48 -7.99
C THR A 48 -22.76 8.03 -9.28
N TYR A 49 -22.03 7.96 -10.39
CA TYR A 49 -22.49 8.46 -11.68
C TYR A 49 -23.72 7.69 -12.21
N LEU A 50 -23.75 6.38 -12.02
CA LEU A 50 -24.82 5.53 -12.53
C LEU A 50 -26.06 5.48 -11.61
N GLY A 51 -26.03 6.12 -10.43
CA GLY A 51 -27.19 6.22 -9.52
C GLY A 51 -27.70 4.87 -9.00
N TYR A 52 -26.87 3.83 -8.98
CA TYR A 52 -27.28 2.46 -8.60
C TYR A 52 -27.50 2.27 -7.09
N MET A 53 -27.08 3.21 -6.24
CA MET A 53 -27.14 3.13 -4.77
C MET A 53 -27.48 4.51 -4.18
N ASP A 54 -28.46 4.58 -3.27
CA ASP A 54 -28.75 5.80 -2.49
C ASP A 54 -27.55 6.24 -1.62
N ASN A 55 -26.64 5.31 -1.33
CA ASN A 55 -25.39 5.55 -0.60
C ASN A 55 -24.19 5.17 -1.51
N PRO A 56 -23.58 6.12 -2.22
CA PRO A 56 -22.63 5.84 -3.30
C PRO A 56 -21.25 5.33 -2.85
N THR A 57 -21.01 5.23 -1.53
CA THR A 57 -19.69 4.92 -0.98
C THR A 57 -19.44 3.41 -0.93
N ILE A 58 -18.68 2.90 -1.90
CA ILE A 58 -18.28 1.49 -2.00
C ILE A 58 -17.19 1.14 -1.00
N PHE A 59 -16.25 2.05 -0.78
CA PHE A 59 -15.17 1.86 0.18
C PHE A 59 -14.69 3.21 0.69
N SER A 60 -14.84 3.45 1.99
CA SER A 60 -14.23 4.58 2.69
C SER A 60 -13.52 4.06 3.93
N LEU A 61 -12.32 4.57 4.19
CA LEU A 61 -11.51 4.18 5.34
C LEU A 61 -11.29 5.42 6.22
N ASP A 62 -12.01 5.49 7.34
CA ASP A 62 -11.76 6.48 8.37
C ASP A 62 -10.88 5.87 9.48
N LEU A 63 -9.58 6.17 9.40
CA LEU A 63 -8.60 5.73 10.39
C LEU A 63 -8.76 6.45 11.74
N ARG A 64 -9.39 7.63 11.77
CA ARG A 64 -9.59 8.43 12.99
C ARG A 64 -10.72 7.85 13.83
N GLU A 65 -11.81 7.47 13.17
CA GLU A 65 -12.95 6.81 13.80
C GLU A 65 -12.85 5.28 13.82
N ARG A 66 -11.80 4.72 13.20
CA ARG A 66 -11.64 3.27 12.97
C ARG A 66 -12.87 2.67 12.31
N ARG A 67 -13.39 3.33 11.28
CA ARG A 67 -14.55 2.87 10.50
C ARG A 67 -14.12 2.55 9.08
N ILE A 68 -14.68 1.47 8.53
CA ILE A 68 -14.64 1.15 7.11
C ILE A 68 -16.07 1.17 6.62
N GLU A 69 -16.38 2.01 5.66
CA GLU A 69 -17.62 1.88 4.91
C GLU A 69 -17.36 0.97 3.72
N LEU A 70 -18.21 -0.04 3.53
CA LEU A 70 -18.15 -1.00 2.45
C LEU A 70 -19.56 -1.15 1.87
N PHE A 71 -19.74 -0.81 0.59
CA PHE A 71 -21.04 -0.93 -0.11
C PHE A 71 -22.22 -0.28 0.63
N GLY A 72 -22.00 0.88 1.26
CA GLY A 72 -23.02 1.59 2.03
C GLY A 72 -23.19 1.14 3.49
N ASP A 73 -22.55 0.03 3.90
CA ASP A 73 -22.54 -0.45 5.29
C ASP A 73 -21.28 0.01 6.03
N THR A 74 -21.42 0.45 7.27
CA THR A 74 -20.28 0.88 8.11
C THR A 74 -19.84 -0.24 9.06
N TYR A 75 -18.57 -0.64 8.95
CA TYR A 75 -17.90 -1.63 9.79
C TYR A 75 -16.88 -0.94 10.70
N LEU A 76 -16.73 -1.43 11.94
CA LEU A 76 -15.70 -0.95 12.86
C LEU A 76 -14.42 -1.78 12.73
N ILE A 77 -13.28 -1.12 12.57
CA ILE A 77 -11.94 -1.71 12.58
C ILE A 77 -11.52 -1.94 14.02
N ASP A 78 -11.70 -3.16 14.52
CA ASP A 78 -11.04 -3.57 15.75
C ASP A 78 -9.65 -4.18 15.46
N ILE A 79 -8.61 -3.34 15.60
CA ILE A 79 -7.21 -3.74 15.41
C ILE A 79 -6.75 -4.71 16.53
N LYS A 80 -7.55 -4.93 17.59
CA LYS A 80 -7.23 -5.94 18.64
C LYS A 80 -7.08 -7.36 18.10
N ILE A 81 -7.67 -7.68 16.94
CA ILE A 81 -7.58 -9.01 16.33
C ILE A 81 -6.16 -9.35 15.86
N LEU A 82 -5.28 -8.35 15.66
CA LEU A 82 -3.89 -8.56 15.23
C LEU A 82 -2.88 -8.68 16.39
N LYS A 83 -3.33 -9.00 17.61
CA LYS A 83 -2.40 -9.43 18.67
C LYS A 83 -2.06 -10.91 18.49
N LYS A 84 -0.86 -11.18 17.96
CA LYS A 84 -0.22 -12.48 18.14
C LYS A 84 -0.08 -12.72 19.65
N VAL A 85 -0.73 -13.78 20.14
CA VAL A 85 -0.37 -14.37 21.43
C VAL A 85 0.88 -15.20 21.17
N ASP A 86 2.02 -14.65 21.59
CA ASP A 86 3.23 -15.34 22.09
C ASP A 86 4.27 -14.27 22.49
#